data_AF-A0A7S0Z1R4-F1
#
_entry.id   AF-A0A7S0Z1R4-F1
#
_cell.length_a   1.000
_cell.length_b   1.000
_cell.length_c   1.000
_cell.angle_alpha   90.00
_cell.angle_beta   90.00
_cell.angle_gamma   90.00
#
_symmetry.space_group_name_H-M   'P 1'
#
loop_
_entity.id
_entity.type
_entity.pdbx_description
1 polymer ?
#
loop_
_entity_poly.entity_id
_entity_poly.type
_entity_poly.pdbx_seq_one_letter_code
_entity_poly.pdbx_strand_id
1 'polypeptide(L)'
;MSTWVTPGPSGFRMFLDSIIRYQKERVRDRDERAEIARQRRESRHTARQPTEVPWEVIATCVRRVDDAEGQCVICLQEMGGGGSARECEGGVHHHRAGVQLPCGHTFHPRCVFPWLSKQGSCPTCRRALS
;
A
#
# COMPACT_ATOMS: atom_id res chain seq x y z
N MET A 1 7.06 -60.65 -43.02
CA MET A 1 6.14 -61.09 -41.95
C MET A 1 6.76 -60.71 -40.62
N SER A 2 6.44 -59.52 -40.11
CA SER A 2 7.06 -58.99 -38.88
C SER A 2 6.24 -59.42 -37.68
N THR A 3 6.78 -60.33 -36.88
CA THR A 3 6.16 -60.80 -35.63
C THR A 3 6.29 -59.72 -34.57
N TRP A 4 5.20 -59.03 -34.26
CA TRP A 4 5.13 -58.13 -33.13
C TRP A 4 5.11 -58.95 -31.85
N VAL A 5 6.24 -58.97 -31.13
CA VAL A 5 6.29 -59.53 -29.77
C VAL A 5 5.64 -58.52 -28.84
N THR A 6 4.49 -58.87 -28.28
CA THR A 6 3.87 -58.08 -27.21
C THR A 6 4.74 -58.19 -25.95
N PRO A 7 5.14 -57.07 -25.32
CA PRO A 7 5.91 -57.13 -24.08
C PRO A 7 5.11 -57.85 -23.00
N GLY A 8 5.78 -58.74 -22.24
CA GLY A 8 5.15 -59.49 -21.15
C GLY A 8 4.62 -58.57 -20.03
N PRO A 9 3.76 -59.08 -19.13
CA PRO A 9 3.06 -58.30 -18.11
C PRO A 9 4.00 -57.49 -17.19
N SER A 10 5.24 -57.95 -17.00
CA SER A 10 6.29 -57.27 -16.25
C SER A 10 6.76 -55.97 -16.91
N GLY A 11 6.84 -55.94 -18.25
CA GLY A 11 7.26 -54.75 -19.01
C GLY A 11 6.19 -53.65 -19.00
N PHE A 12 4.92 -54.03 -19.08
CA PHE A 12 3.80 -53.10 -18.96
C PHE A 12 3.71 -52.48 -17.56
N ARG A 13 3.96 -53.28 -16.50
CA ARG A 13 3.99 -52.80 -15.12
C ARG A 13 5.14 -51.83 -14.84
N MET A 14 6.34 -52.12 -15.36
CA MET A 14 7.48 -51.19 -15.29
C MET A 14 7.22 -49.87 -16.03
N PHE A 15 6.52 -49.94 -17.16
CA PHE A 15 6.13 -48.75 -17.93
C PHE A 15 5.09 -47.89 -17.18
N LEU A 16 4.05 -48.50 -16.60
CA LEU A 16 3.08 -47.78 -15.77
C LEU A 16 3.71 -47.20 -14.51
N ASP A 17 4.60 -47.93 -13.84
CA ASP A 17 5.33 -47.44 -12.67
C ASP A 17 6.20 -46.23 -13.02
N SER A 18 6.81 -46.22 -14.20
CA SER A 18 7.57 -45.07 -14.72
C SER A 18 6.66 -43.86 -14.99
N ILE A 19 5.50 -44.06 -15.62
CA ILE A 19 4.52 -43.00 -15.86
C ILE A 19 4.00 -42.44 -14.54
N ILE A 20 3.63 -43.29 -13.58
CA ILE A 20 3.13 -42.89 -12.27
C ILE A 20 4.20 -42.11 -11.50
N ARG A 21 5.46 -42.57 -11.52
CA ARG A 21 6.58 -41.84 -10.90
C ARG A 21 6.78 -40.48 -11.53
N TYR A 22 6.81 -40.41 -12.87
CA TYR A 22 6.96 -39.16 -13.61
C TYR A 22 5.82 -38.17 -13.31
N GLN A 23 4.58 -38.65 -13.29
CA GLN A 23 3.43 -37.82 -12.95
C GLN A 23 3.48 -37.31 -11.51
N LYS A 24 3.86 -38.15 -10.54
CA LYS A 24 4.04 -37.74 -9.15
C LYS A 24 5.13 -36.68 -9.00
N GLU A 25 6.26 -36.85 -9.69
CA GLU A 25 7.36 -35.88 -9.67
C GLU A 25 6.95 -34.52 -10.26
N ARG A 26 6.15 -34.53 -11.33
CA ARG A 26 5.59 -33.30 -11.92
C ARG A 26 4.60 -32.57 -11.01
N VAL A 27 3.77 -33.30 -10.26
CA VAL A 27 2.86 -32.68 -9.28
C VAL A 27 3.68 -32.06 -8.15
N ARG A 28 4.69 -32.78 -7.64
CA ARG A 28 5.60 -32.27 -6.60
C ARG A 28 6.31 -30.98 -7.02
N ASP A 29 6.87 -30.91 -8.24
CA ASP A 29 7.52 -29.68 -8.76
C ASP A 29 6.52 -28.51 -8.89
N ARG A 30 5.26 -28.77 -9.29
CA ARG A 30 4.21 -27.74 -9.33
C ARG A 30 3.88 -27.23 -7.93
N ASP A 31 3.70 -28.12 -6.97
CA ASP A 31 3.35 -27.77 -5.59
C ASP A 31 4.48 -26.99 -4.92
N GLU A 32 5.74 -27.39 -5.14
CA GLU A 32 6.91 -26.66 -4.65
C GLU A 32 6.99 -25.24 -5.25
N ARG A 33 6.78 -25.09 -6.57
CA ARG A 33 6.72 -23.76 -7.20
C ARG A 33 5.57 -22.91 -6.66
N ALA A 34 4.41 -23.51 -6.41
CA ALA A 34 3.27 -22.82 -5.84
C ALA A 34 3.55 -22.34 -4.41
N GLU A 35 4.21 -23.17 -3.61
CA GLU A 35 4.61 -22.85 -2.24
C GLU A 35 5.67 -21.74 -2.21
N ILE A 36 6.71 -21.81 -3.04
CA ILE A 36 7.70 -20.72 -3.18
C ILE A 36 7.02 -19.41 -3.61
N ALA A 37 6.05 -19.47 -4.52
CA ALA A 37 5.30 -18.29 -4.94
C ALA A 37 4.43 -17.73 -3.80
N ARG A 38 3.82 -18.59 -2.97
CA ARG A 38 3.05 -18.22 -1.78
C ARG A 38 3.95 -17.53 -0.76
N GLN A 39 5.07 -18.16 -0.39
CA GLN A 39 6.05 -17.60 0.53
C GLN A 39 6.56 -16.24 0.05
N ARG A 40 6.91 -16.09 -1.23
CA ARG A 40 7.30 -14.78 -1.79
C ARG A 40 6.19 -13.73 -1.72
N ARG A 41 4.91 -14.10 -1.85
CA ARG A 41 3.79 -13.17 -1.65
C ARG A 41 3.70 -12.77 -0.19
N GLU A 42 3.74 -13.73 0.73
CA GLU A 42 3.64 -13.52 2.16
C GLU A 42 4.79 -12.69 2.73
N SER A 43 6.03 -12.99 2.35
CA SER A 43 7.21 -12.18 2.70
C SER A 43 7.12 -10.76 2.14
N ARG A 44 6.47 -10.56 0.98
CA ARG A 44 6.20 -9.21 0.45
C ARG A 44 5.13 -8.48 1.26
N HIS A 45 4.16 -9.18 1.85
CA HIS A 45 3.13 -8.56 2.71
C HIS A 45 3.68 -8.20 4.08
N THR A 46 4.55 -9.04 4.68
CA THR A 46 5.18 -8.73 5.97
C THR A 46 6.23 -7.62 5.86
N ALA A 47 7.01 -7.58 4.77
CA ALA A 47 7.97 -6.50 4.51
C ALA A 47 7.32 -5.16 4.11
N ARG A 48 6.03 -5.16 3.72
CA ARG A 48 5.25 -3.96 3.36
C ARG A 48 4.19 -3.60 4.40
N GLN A 49 4.32 -4.03 5.67
CA GLN A 49 3.44 -3.46 6.69
C GLN A 49 3.60 -1.94 6.64
N PRO A 50 2.54 -1.18 6.32
CA PRO A 50 2.60 0.26 6.41
C PRO A 50 2.82 0.52 7.89
N THR A 51 3.93 1.17 8.24
CA THR A 51 4.02 1.82 9.54
C THR A 51 3.03 2.98 9.46
N GLU A 52 1.74 2.69 9.61
CA GLU A 52 0.74 3.70 9.84
C GLU A 52 1.24 4.48 11.04
N VAL A 53 1.66 5.71 10.79
CA VAL A 53 2.29 6.53 11.82
C VAL A 53 1.22 6.73 12.89
N PRO A 54 1.46 6.34 14.15
CA PRO A 54 0.44 6.44 15.18
C PRO A 54 -0.08 7.87 15.25
N TRP A 55 -1.40 8.03 15.34
CA TRP A 55 -2.02 9.36 15.32
C TRP A 55 -1.51 10.22 16.48
N GLU A 56 -1.04 9.61 17.57
CA GLU A 56 -0.39 10.26 18.71
C GLU A 56 0.87 11.02 18.27
N VAL A 57 1.71 10.41 17.42
CA VAL A 57 2.92 11.05 16.87
C VAL A 57 2.53 12.23 15.99
N ILE A 58 1.54 12.03 15.11
CA ILE A 58 1.04 13.10 14.24
C ILE A 58 0.52 14.27 15.07
N ALA A 59 -0.27 14.01 16.12
CA ALA A 59 -0.83 15.02 17.00
C ALA A 59 0.25 15.84 17.72
N THR A 60 1.37 15.23 18.10
CA THR A 60 2.49 15.95 18.73
C THR A 60 3.30 16.82 17.76
N CYS A 61 3.31 16.47 16.47
CA CYS A 61 4.11 17.20 15.48
C CYS A 61 3.33 18.31 14.74
N VAL A 62 2.01 18.41 14.88
CA VAL A 62 1.21 19.43 14.21
C VAL A 62 0.73 20.51 15.18
N ARG A 63 0.78 21.78 14.74
CA ARG A 63 0.16 22.91 15.46
C ARG A 63 -0.99 23.47 14.64
N ARG A 64 -2.14 23.75 15.28
CA ARG A 64 -3.26 24.43 14.61
C ARG A 64 -2.92 25.89 14.36
N VAL A 65 -3.33 26.42 13.20
CA VAL A 65 -3.18 27.82 12.80
C VAL A 65 -4.50 28.28 12.19
N ASP A 66 -5.14 29.28 12.78
CA ASP A 66 -6.47 29.73 12.33
C ASP A 66 -6.40 30.90 11.33
N ASP A 67 -5.28 31.65 11.29
CA ASP A 67 -5.03 32.79 10.38
C ASP A 67 -3.81 32.53 9.48
N ALA A 68 -3.82 31.43 8.73
CA ALA A 68 -2.71 31.11 7.84
C ALA A 68 -2.90 31.79 6.48
N GLU A 69 -2.11 32.81 6.13
CA GLU A 69 -2.05 33.28 4.74
C GLU A 69 -1.39 32.24 3.82
N GLY A 70 -2.00 31.98 2.67
CA GLY A 70 -1.40 31.18 1.60
C GLY A 70 -2.35 30.13 1.02
N GLN A 71 -1.81 29.26 0.16
CA GLN A 71 -2.57 28.21 -0.53
C GLN A 71 -2.10 26.84 -0.07
N CYS A 72 -3.03 25.94 0.23
CA CYS A 72 -2.71 24.55 0.54
C CYS A 72 -2.23 23.84 -0.72
N VAL A 73 -0.95 23.45 -0.79
CA VAL A 73 -0.36 22.82 -1.99
C VAL A 73 -0.89 21.42 -2.30
N ILE A 74 -1.65 20.80 -1.39
CA ILE A 74 -2.25 19.47 -1.60
C ILE A 74 -3.55 19.58 -2.42
N CYS A 75 -4.42 20.53 -2.09
CA CYS A 75 -5.70 20.73 -2.77
C CYS A 75 -5.76 21.99 -3.64
N LEU A 76 -4.71 22.81 -3.60
CA LEU A 76 -4.58 24.06 -4.34
C LEU A 76 -5.66 25.09 -3.99
N GLN A 77 -6.16 25.11 -2.75
CA GLN A 77 -7.16 26.08 -2.27
C GLN A 77 -6.55 27.02 -1.22
N GLU A 78 -7.08 28.24 -1.12
CA GLU A 78 -6.66 29.25 -0.14
C GLU A 78 -6.92 28.81 1.31
N MET A 79 -5.99 29.15 2.20
CA MET A 79 -6.05 28.98 3.64
C MET A 79 -6.56 30.31 4.21
N GLY A 80 -7.70 30.30 4.92
CA GLY A 80 -8.26 31.53 5.49
C GLY A 80 -9.01 32.42 4.49
N GLY A 81 -10.33 32.33 4.50
CA GLY A 81 -11.20 33.26 3.78
C GLY A 81 -11.47 34.50 4.62
N GLY A 82 -10.69 35.56 4.43
CA GLY A 82 -10.95 36.92 4.92
C GLY A 82 -12.11 37.61 4.20
N GLY A 83 -13.21 36.89 3.93
CA GLY A 83 -14.43 37.42 3.33
C GLY A 83 -15.51 37.55 4.38
N SER A 84 -16.01 38.77 4.61
CA SER A 84 -17.18 39.03 5.44
C SER A 84 -18.32 38.08 5.09
N ALA A 85 -19.11 37.67 6.08
CA ALA A 85 -20.23 36.72 6.00
C ALA A 85 -21.41 37.14 5.11
N ARG A 86 -21.18 37.72 3.94
CA ARG A 86 -22.21 38.21 3.01
C ARG A 86 -21.86 37.66 1.62
N GLU A 87 -22.80 36.90 1.07
CA GLU A 87 -22.73 36.11 -0.18
C GLU A 87 -22.01 34.75 -0.11
N CYS A 88 -22.62 33.78 0.60
CA CYS A 88 -22.95 32.48 0.01
C CYS A 88 -23.95 31.74 0.90
N GLU A 89 -25.17 31.59 0.42
CA GLU A 89 -26.18 30.72 1.01
C GLU A 89 -25.67 29.26 0.96
N GLY A 90 -25.42 28.66 2.13
CA GLY A 90 -25.34 27.20 2.29
C GLY A 90 -23.97 26.51 2.22
N GLY A 91 -22.83 27.22 2.22
CA GLY A 91 -21.50 26.60 2.14
C GLY A 91 -20.75 26.51 3.47
N VAL A 92 -20.62 25.32 4.07
CA VAL A 92 -19.69 25.08 5.19
C VAL A 92 -18.25 25.10 4.66
N HIS A 93 -17.52 26.20 4.86
CA HIS A 93 -16.10 26.29 4.49
C HIS A 93 -15.25 25.41 5.42
N HIS A 94 -15.10 24.13 5.10
CA HIS A 94 -14.30 23.15 5.85
C HIS A 94 -12.76 23.39 5.82
N HIS A 95 -12.32 24.52 5.29
CA HIS A 95 -10.92 24.82 4.95
C HIS A 95 -10.35 26.05 5.68
N ARG A 96 -11.05 26.58 6.69
CA ARG A 96 -10.57 27.78 7.42
C ARG A 96 -9.40 27.50 8.36
N ALA A 97 -9.35 26.31 8.94
CA ALA A 97 -8.27 25.95 9.86
C ALA A 97 -7.08 25.33 9.09
N GLY A 98 -5.90 25.89 9.30
CA GLY A 98 -4.63 25.32 8.90
C GLY A 98 -3.98 24.49 10.02
N VAL A 99 -3.08 23.60 9.64
CA VAL A 99 -2.15 22.94 10.55
C VAL A 99 -0.73 23.11 10.03
N GLN A 100 0.17 23.52 10.90
CA GLN A 100 1.59 23.73 10.63
C GLN A 100 2.41 22.55 11.14
N LEU A 101 3.28 22.03 10.28
CA LEU A 101 4.26 20.99 10.60
C LEU A 101 5.48 21.59 11.33
N PRO A 102 6.36 20.77 11.96
CA PRO A 102 7.52 21.31 12.68
C PRO A 102 8.54 21.98 11.74
N CYS A 103 8.45 21.67 10.44
CA CYS A 103 9.22 22.34 9.39
C CYS A 103 8.67 23.72 8.97
N GLY A 104 7.55 24.18 9.54
CA GLY A 104 6.94 25.49 9.27
C GLY A 104 5.90 25.52 8.15
N HIS A 105 5.75 24.45 7.35
CA HIS A 105 4.75 24.40 6.28
C HIS A 105 3.33 24.16 6.80
N THR A 106 2.35 24.85 6.22
CA THR A 106 0.95 24.84 6.67
C THR A 106 0.02 24.24 5.60
N PHE A 107 -0.95 23.42 6.02
CA PHE A 107 -1.90 22.72 5.15
C PHE A 107 -3.27 22.60 5.81
N HIS A 108 -4.32 22.27 5.04
CA HIS A 108 -5.59 21.88 5.66
C HIS A 108 -5.45 20.57 6.44
N PRO A 109 -6.09 20.42 7.62
CA PRO A 109 -6.07 19.19 8.40
C PRO A 109 -6.58 17.99 7.58
N ARG A 110 -7.67 18.19 6.80
CA ARG A 110 -8.23 17.14 5.93
C ARG A 110 -7.30 16.72 4.80
N CYS A 111 -6.39 17.60 4.37
CA CYS A 111 -5.47 17.31 3.28
C CYS A 111 -4.19 16.64 3.80
N VAL A 112 -3.65 17.11 4.93
CA VAL A 112 -2.35 16.65 5.40
C VAL A 112 -2.44 15.37 6.24
N PHE A 113 -3.50 15.13 7.01
CA PHE A 113 -3.57 13.91 7.83
C PHE A 113 -3.54 12.61 7.03
N PRO A 114 -4.32 12.44 5.93
CA PRO A 114 -4.22 11.24 5.11
C PRO A 114 -2.82 11.02 4.51
N TRP A 115 -2.08 12.11 4.28
CA TRP A 115 -0.69 12.05 3.82
C TRP A 115 0.25 11.58 4.93
N LEU A 116 0.14 12.18 6.11
CA LEU A 116 0.99 11.86 7.26
C LEU A 116 0.80 10.42 7.75
N SER A 117 -0.44 9.91 7.76
CA SER A 117 -0.72 8.51 8.10
C SER A 117 -0.01 7.51 7.17
N LYS A 118 0.22 7.89 5.91
CA LYS A 118 0.85 7.01 4.90
C LYS A 118 2.36 7.18 4.81
N GLN A 119 2.86 8.40 4.94
CA GLN A 119 4.25 8.75 4.61
C GLN A 119 5.05 9.37 5.76
N GLY A 120 4.40 9.84 6.82
CA GLY A 120 5.05 10.44 8.00
C GLY A 120 5.98 11.61 7.69
N SER A 121 5.80 12.31 6.56
CA SER A 121 6.72 13.34 6.09
C SER A 121 6.00 14.52 5.46
N CYS A 122 6.62 15.70 5.51
CA CYS A 122 6.08 16.92 4.91
C CYS A 122 5.98 16.79 3.38
N PRO A 123 4.81 17.09 2.76
CA PRO A 123 4.64 17.07 1.30
C PRO A 123 5.58 18.05 0.56
N THR A 124 5.93 19.17 1.19
CA THR A 124 6.73 20.23 0.56
C THR A 124 8.24 19.96 0.66
N CYS A 125 8.75 19.77 1.88
CA CYS A 125 10.19 19.65 2.12
C CYS A 125 10.67 18.24 2.43
N ARG A 126 9.77 17.24 2.46
CA ARG A 126 10.06 15.82 2.73
C ARG A 126 10.69 15.52 4.10
N ARG A 127 10.73 16.50 5.02
CA ARG A 127 11.17 16.30 6.40
C ARG A 127 10.22 15.33 7.10
N ALA A 128 10.77 14.29 7.73
CA ALA A 128 10.01 13.36 8.56
C ALA A 128 9.46 14.04 9.81
N LEU A 129 8.32 13.55 10.30
CA LEU A 129 7.85 13.84 11.65
C LEU A 129 8.73 13.05 12.63
N SER A 130 9.66 13.72 13.30
CA SER A 130 10.54 13.14 14.34
C SER A 130 10.22 13.69 15.70
#